data_AF-A3TZY0-F1
#
_entry.id   AF-A3TZY0-F1
#
_cell.length_a   1.000
_cell.length_b   1.000
_cell.length_c   1.000
_cell.angle_alpha   90.00
_cell.angle_beta   90.00
_cell.angle_gamma   90.00
#
_symmetry.space_group_name_H-M   'P 1'
#
loop_
_entity.id
_entity.type
_entity.pdbx_description
1 polymer ?
#
loop_
_entity_poly.entity_id
_entity_poly.type
_entity_poly.pdbx_seq_one_letter_code
_entity_poly.pdbx_strand_id
1 'polypeptide(L)'
;MISGHWEEPAFTVQTNPAPPLLFDYGGFPPHTYELTWPAPGDPALARRVHDLIRAIGLPAAKDDARGFDHGTFVPLKIAFPEADIPCVQLSLASDLDPARHIALARRSRRCGTKVC
;
A
#
# COMPACT_ATOMS: atom_id res chain seq x y z
N MET A 1 2.46 -1.78 -2.93
CA MET A 1 3.46 -0.82 -2.45
C MET A 1 3.41 -0.76 -0.94
N ILE A 2 4.56 -0.71 -0.26
CA ILE A 2 4.64 -0.38 1.18
C ILE A 2 5.23 1.02 1.24
N SER A 3 4.55 1.95 1.91
CA SER A 3 5.00 3.35 2.01
C SER A 3 5.42 3.68 3.42
N GLY A 4 6.54 4.40 3.56
CA GLY A 4 6.96 4.97 4.85
C GLY A 4 6.09 6.15 5.32
N HIS A 5 5.18 6.62 4.47
CA HIS A 5 4.27 7.73 4.74
C HIS A 5 2.94 7.29 5.36
N TRP A 6 2.82 6.00 5.68
CA TRP A 6 1.61 5.43 6.21
C TRP A 6 1.90 4.43 7.32
N GLU A 7 1.56 4.83 8.54
CA GLU A 7 1.70 4.03 9.75
C GLU A 7 0.34 3.84 10.40
N GLU A 8 0.04 2.62 10.83
CA GLU A 8 -1.22 2.26 11.47
C GLU A 8 -0.97 1.27 12.64
N PRO A 9 -1.83 1.20 13.67
CA PRO A 9 -1.66 0.25 14.77
C PRO A 9 -1.67 -1.23 14.32
N ALA A 10 -2.41 -1.52 13.25
CA ALA A 10 -2.47 -2.80 12.56
C ALA A 10 -1.94 -2.65 11.13
N PHE A 11 -1.51 -3.74 10.49
CA PHE A 11 -1.16 -3.67 9.08
C PHE A 11 -2.43 -3.41 8.26
N THR A 12 -2.59 -2.19 7.76
CA THR A 12 -3.79 -1.74 7.07
C THR A 12 -3.58 -1.80 5.58
N VAL A 13 -4.53 -2.41 4.88
CA VAL A 13 -4.50 -2.56 3.42
C VAL A 13 -5.48 -1.56 2.80
N GLN A 14 -5.00 -0.79 1.83
CA GLN A 14 -5.83 0.11 1.04
C GLN A 14 -6.74 -0.73 0.10
N THR A 15 -8.03 -0.40 0.03
CA THR A 15 -9.06 -1.18 -0.68
C THR A 15 -9.90 -0.39 -1.69
N ASN A 16 -9.67 0.93 -1.78
CA ASN A 16 -10.29 1.80 -2.77
C ASN A 16 -9.98 1.31 -4.21
N PRO A 17 -10.99 1.04 -5.07
CA PRO A 17 -10.76 0.61 -6.45
C PRO A 17 -10.25 1.73 -7.37
N ALA A 18 -10.40 2.99 -6.99
CA ALA A 18 -9.95 4.16 -7.74
C ALA A 18 -9.35 5.20 -6.77
N PRO A 19 -8.14 4.94 -6.22
CA PRO A 19 -7.57 5.77 -5.17
C PRO A 19 -7.19 7.14 -5.72
N PRO A 20 -7.58 8.25 -5.07
CA PRO A 20 -7.06 9.56 -5.42
C PRO A 20 -5.56 9.65 -5.06
N LEU A 21 -4.86 10.66 -5.59
CA LEU A 21 -3.56 11.02 -5.05
C LEU A 21 -3.73 11.74 -3.71
N LEU A 22 -2.91 11.38 -2.75
CA LEU A 22 -2.78 12.02 -1.45
C LEU A 22 -1.50 12.85 -1.44
N PHE A 23 -1.64 14.18 -1.44
CA PHE A 23 -0.53 15.12 -1.38
C PHE A 23 -0.11 15.35 0.08
N ASP A 24 0.68 14.44 0.64
CA ASP A 24 1.16 14.44 2.03
C ASP A 24 2.53 15.15 2.19
N TYR A 25 2.82 16.15 1.36
CA TYR A 25 4.03 16.97 1.41
C TYR A 25 3.74 18.46 1.24
N GLY A 26 4.63 19.31 1.78
CA GLY A 26 4.47 20.77 1.84
C GLY A 26 5.70 21.53 1.35
N GLY A 27 5.50 22.76 0.88
CA GLY A 27 6.59 23.69 0.54
C GLY A 27 7.17 23.54 -0.87
N PHE A 28 6.53 22.76 -1.73
CA PHE A 28 6.96 22.55 -3.12
C PHE A 28 6.24 23.52 -4.09
N PRO A 29 6.77 23.70 -5.32
CA PRO A 29 6.11 24.52 -6.33
C PRO A 29 4.68 24.06 -6.66
N PRO A 30 3.76 24.97 -7.04
CA PRO A 30 2.34 24.64 -7.29
C PRO A 30 2.12 23.49 -8.27
N HIS A 31 2.91 23.40 -9.34
CA HIS A 31 2.78 22.35 -10.36
C HIS A 31 2.94 20.92 -9.80
N THR A 32 3.60 20.77 -8.64
CA THR A 32 3.75 19.46 -7.98
C THR A 32 2.44 18.96 -7.36
N TYR A 33 1.49 19.85 -7.10
CA TYR A 33 0.15 19.53 -6.58
C TYR A 33 -0.88 19.34 -7.70
N GLU A 34 -0.49 19.56 -8.96
CA GLU A 34 -1.33 19.38 -10.15
C GLU A 34 -1.08 18.03 -10.82
N LEU A 35 -0.20 17.19 -10.24
CA LEU A 35 0.12 15.87 -10.77
C LEU A 35 -1.10 14.96 -10.76
N THR A 36 -1.20 14.11 -11.78
CA THR A 36 -2.19 13.04 -11.88
C THR A 36 -1.49 11.71 -12.15
N TRP A 37 -2.01 10.63 -11.58
CA TRP A 37 -1.55 9.27 -11.84
C TRP A 37 -2.69 8.30 -11.48
N PRO A 38 -3.63 8.05 -12.41
CA PRO A 38 -4.91 7.39 -12.11
C PRO A 38 -4.79 5.86 -12.09
N ALA A 39 -3.79 5.32 -11.40
CA ALA A 39 -3.61 3.88 -11.32
C ALA A 39 -4.79 3.24 -10.59
N PRO A 40 -5.38 2.15 -11.12
CA PRO A 40 -6.50 1.50 -10.46
C PRO A 40 -6.03 0.82 -9.17
N GLY A 41 -6.94 0.76 -8.19
CA GLY A 41 -6.78 -0.15 -7.07
C GLY A 41 -7.05 -1.60 -7.47
N ASP A 42 -6.64 -2.56 -6.65
CA ASP A 42 -7.02 -3.97 -6.82
C ASP A 42 -7.69 -4.52 -5.54
N PRO A 43 -9.03 -4.42 -5.43
CA PRO A 43 -9.77 -4.92 -4.28
C PRO A 43 -9.61 -6.44 -4.05
N ALA A 44 -9.37 -7.23 -5.10
CA ALA A 44 -9.17 -8.67 -4.97
C ALA A 44 -7.81 -8.97 -4.35
N LEU A 45 -6.76 -8.31 -4.82
CA LEU A 45 -5.44 -8.38 -4.21
C LEU A 45 -5.46 -7.84 -2.78
N ALA A 46 -6.13 -6.71 -2.53
CA ALA A 46 -6.23 -6.12 -1.20
C ALA A 46 -6.86 -7.09 -0.18
N ARG A 47 -7.96 -7.77 -0.57
CA ARG A 47 -8.56 -8.83 0.24
C ARG A 47 -7.58 -9.97 0.51
N ARG A 48 -6.88 -10.45 -0.52
CA ARG A 48 -5.89 -11.53 -0.37
C ARG A 48 -4.75 -11.15 0.57
N VAL A 49 -4.20 -9.93 0.46
CA VAL A 49 -3.14 -9.43 1.35
C VAL A 49 -3.64 -9.38 2.79
N HIS A 50 -4.82 -8.80 3.01
CA HIS A 50 -5.43 -8.74 4.34
C HIS A 50 -5.59 -10.14 4.96
N ASP A 51 -6.12 -11.10 4.19
CA ASP A 51 -6.38 -12.45 4.68
C ASP A 51 -5.07 -13.21 4.95
N LEU A 52 -4.02 -12.99 4.14
CA LEU A 52 -2.69 -13.55 4.38
C LEU A 52 -2.07 -13.03 5.70
N ILE A 53 -2.21 -11.73 5.99
CA ILE A 53 -1.72 -11.14 7.24
C ILE A 53 -2.44 -11.76 8.44
N ARG A 54 -3.77 -11.92 8.34
CA ARG A 54 -4.56 -12.57 9.41
C ARG A 54 -4.20 -14.04 9.58
N ALA A 55 -3.99 -14.77 8.49
CA ALA A 55 -3.64 -16.19 8.52
C ALA A 55 -2.31 -16.46 9.25
N ILE A 56 -1.41 -15.48 9.31
CA ILE A 56 -0.13 -15.59 10.03
C ILE A 56 -0.18 -15.03 11.46
N GLY A 57 -1.39 -14.73 11.96
CA GLY A 57 -1.64 -14.29 13.32
C GLY A 57 -1.28 -12.84 13.61
N LEU A 58 -1.12 -12.00 12.58
CA LEU A 58 -0.83 -10.57 12.75
C LEU A 58 -2.12 -9.74 12.67
N PRO A 59 -2.24 -8.64 13.43
CA PRO A 59 -3.35 -7.69 13.29
C PRO A 59 -3.36 -7.07 11.90
N ALA A 60 -4.53 -7.08 11.25
CA ALA A 60 -4.75 -6.48 9.94
C ALA A 60 -6.05 -5.66 9.93
N ALA A 61 -6.05 -4.58 9.15
CA ALA A 61 -7.21 -3.72 8.92
C ALA A 61 -7.32 -3.37 7.43
N LYS A 62 -8.39 -2.64 7.07
CA LYS A 62 -8.65 -2.17 5.71
C LYS A 62 -9.01 -0.69 5.75
N ASP A 63 -8.63 0.04 4.72
CA ASP A 63 -9.01 1.44 4.51
C ASP A 63 -9.53 1.59 3.07
N ASP A 64 -10.76 2.05 2.90
CA ASP A 64 -11.41 2.27 1.61
C ASP A 64 -11.38 3.74 1.14
N ALA A 65 -10.89 4.64 1.99
CA ALA A 65 -10.76 6.07 1.70
C ALA A 65 -9.32 6.46 1.33
N ARG A 66 -8.31 5.69 1.76
CA ARG A 66 -6.89 5.96 1.52
C ARG A 66 -6.56 6.16 0.03
N GLY A 67 -5.97 7.30 -0.28
CA GLY A 67 -5.33 7.60 -1.55
C GLY A 67 -3.83 7.26 -1.56
N PHE A 68 -3.23 7.27 -2.75
CA PHE A 68 -1.79 7.04 -2.90
C PHE A 68 -1.00 8.24 -2.39
N ASP A 69 -0.23 8.08 -1.31
CA ASP A 69 0.73 9.08 -0.84
C ASP A 69 1.93 9.24 -1.78
N HIS A 70 2.72 10.29 -1.60
CA HIS A 70 3.83 10.61 -2.49
C HIS A 70 4.96 9.57 -2.47
N GLY A 71 5.15 8.87 -1.36
CA GLY A 71 6.05 7.72 -1.28
C GLY A 71 5.64 6.58 -2.22
N THR A 72 4.39 6.59 -2.71
CA THR A 72 3.86 5.64 -3.67
C THR A 72 3.72 6.24 -5.07
N PHE A 73 2.96 7.33 -5.25
CA PHE A 73 2.64 7.79 -6.61
C PHE A 73 3.83 8.43 -7.32
N VAL A 74 4.75 9.10 -6.62
CA VAL A 74 5.92 9.74 -7.27
C VAL A 74 6.83 8.70 -7.93
N PRO A 75 7.36 7.68 -7.20
CA PRO A 75 8.22 6.68 -7.84
C PRO A 75 7.49 5.87 -8.91
N LEU A 76 6.21 5.54 -8.68
CA LEU A 76 5.45 4.75 -9.65
C LEU A 76 5.06 5.55 -10.89
N LYS A 77 4.80 6.86 -10.80
CA LYS A 77 4.60 7.72 -11.97
C LYS A 77 5.86 7.82 -12.84
N ILE A 78 7.03 7.79 -12.23
CA ILE A 78 8.31 7.80 -12.96
C ILE A 78 8.55 6.44 -13.64
N ALA A 79 8.29 5.34 -12.94
CA ALA A 79 8.54 3.99 -13.47
C ALA A 79 7.45 3.50 -14.46
N PHE A 80 6.20 3.86 -14.22
CA PHE A 80 5.00 3.41 -14.94
C PHE A 80 4.07 4.60 -15.22
N PRO A 81 4.45 5.50 -16.14
CA PRO A 81 3.74 6.76 -16.36
C PRO A 81 2.30 6.58 -16.85
N GLU A 82 2.00 5.49 -17.55
CA GLU A 82 0.67 5.19 -18.10
C GLU A 82 -0.37 4.78 -17.04
N ALA A 83 0.07 4.49 -15.80
CA ALA A 83 -0.81 4.13 -14.69
C ALA A 83 -1.74 2.93 -14.98
N ASP A 84 -1.29 2.00 -15.81
CA ASP A 84 -2.05 0.81 -16.25
C ASP A 84 -1.86 -0.41 -15.34
N ILE A 85 -0.91 -0.35 -14.39
CA ILE A 85 -0.67 -1.40 -13.41
C ILE A 85 -1.51 -1.16 -12.15
N PRO A 86 -2.43 -2.09 -11.79
CA PRO A 86 -3.18 -2.00 -10.55
C PRO A 86 -2.26 -1.98 -9.32
N CYS A 87 -2.55 -1.09 -8.38
CA CYS A 87 -1.72 -0.85 -7.20
C CYS A 87 -2.53 -0.99 -5.92
N VAL A 88 -1.91 -1.59 -4.89
CA VAL A 88 -2.46 -1.70 -3.54
C VAL A 88 -1.40 -1.19 -2.58
N GLN A 89 -1.79 -0.32 -1.63
CA GLN A 89 -0.91 0.09 -0.54
C GLN A 89 -1.09 -0.77 0.71
N LEU A 90 0.00 -0.96 1.43
CA LEU A 90 0.05 -1.57 2.76
C LEU A 90 0.79 -0.62 3.70
N SER A 91 0.21 -0.34 4.87
CA SER A 91 0.83 0.48 5.91
C SER A 91 1.98 -0.25 6.61
N LEU A 92 2.83 0.52 7.29
CA LEU A 92 3.69 0.02 8.35
C LEU A 92 2.89 -0.13 9.65
N ALA A 93 3.36 -1.01 10.55
CA ALA A 93 2.89 -0.99 11.92
C ALA A 93 3.53 0.19 12.65
N SER A 94 2.72 1.03 13.31
CA SER A 94 3.17 2.29 13.94
C SER A 94 4.11 2.11 15.14
N ASP A 95 4.26 0.89 15.64
CA ASP A 95 5.28 0.55 16.65
C ASP A 95 6.68 0.42 16.03
N LEU A 96 6.77 0.37 14.70
CA LEU A 96 7.99 0.18 13.90
C LEU A 96 8.88 -0.99 14.37
N ASP A 97 8.29 -1.99 15.05
CA ASP A 97 9.05 -3.13 15.56
C ASP A 97 9.63 -3.91 14.36
N PRO A 98 10.96 -3.98 14.20
CA PRO A 98 11.56 -4.68 13.08
C PRO A 98 11.23 -6.18 13.10
N ALA A 99 11.06 -6.79 14.28
CA ALA A 99 10.70 -8.21 14.38
C ALA A 99 9.31 -8.47 13.78
N ARG A 100 8.35 -7.58 14.03
CA ARG A 100 6.99 -7.64 13.47
C ARG A 100 7.00 -7.50 11.94
N HIS A 101 7.75 -6.55 11.40
CA HIS A 101 7.88 -6.34 9.96
C HIS A 101 8.62 -7.50 9.25
N ILE A 102 9.67 -8.04 9.86
CA ILE A 102 10.37 -9.23 9.35
C ILE A 102 9.47 -10.46 9.40
N ALA A 103 8.65 -10.62 10.44
CA ALA A 103 7.70 -11.73 10.54
C ALA A 103 6.66 -11.69 9.41
N LEU A 104 6.12 -10.51 9.10
CA LEU A 104 5.25 -10.29 7.95
C LEU A 104 5.94 -10.74 6.65
N ALA A 105 7.14 -10.22 6.36
CA ALA A 105 7.86 -10.53 5.12
C ALA A 105 8.20 -12.04 4.99
N ARG A 106 8.67 -12.68 6.07
CA ARG A 106 9.06 -14.10 6.05
C ARG A 106 7.89 -15.05 5.88
N ARG A 107 6.75 -14.76 6.53
CA ARG A 107 5.59 -15.66 6.49
C ARG A 107 4.80 -15.49 5.20
N SER A 108 4.76 -14.29 4.62
CA SER A 108 4.17 -14.05 3.29
C SER A 108 4.90 -14.78 2.16
N ARG A 109 6.21 -15.04 2.28
CA ARG A 109 6.98 -15.84 1.31
C ARG A 109 6.57 -17.33 1.27
N ARG A 110 6.03 -17.88 2.37
CA ARG A 110 5.67 -19.31 2.46
C ARG A 110 4.33 -19.66 1.83
N CYS A 111 3.50 -18.68 1.48
CA CYS A 111 2.25 -18.91 0.73
C CYS A 111 2.45 -18.99 -0.79
N GLY A 112 3.69 -19.07 -1.28
CA GLY A 112 4.03 -19.12 -2.70
C GLY A 112 4.08 -20.50 -3.35
N THR A 113 3.56 -21.58 -2.75
CA THR A 113 3.70 -22.93 -3.35
C THR A 113 2.53 -23.88 -3.06
N LYS A 114 1.29 -23.46 -3.31
CA LYS A 114 0.14 -24.36 -3.54
C LYS A 114 -1.08 -23.59 -4.05
N VAL A 115 -0.98 -23.11 -5.29
CA VAL A 115 -2.14 -22.98 -6.18
C VAL A 115 -1.65 -23.58 -7.51
N CYS A 116 -1.98 -24.84 -7.72
CA CYS A 116 -2.15 -25.39 -9.06
C CYS A 116 -3.53 -24.98 -9.56
#